data_AF-D8LVF9-F1
#
_entry.id   AF-D8LVF9-F1
#
_cell.length_a   1.000
_cell.length_b   1.000
_cell.length_c   1.000
_cell.angle_alpha   90.00
_cell.angle_beta   90.00
_cell.angle_gamma   90.00
#
_symmetry.space_group_name_H-M   'P 1'
#
loop_
_entity.id
_entity.type
_entity.pdbx_description
1 polymer ?
#
loop_
_entity_poly.entity_id
_entity_poly.type
_entity_poly.pdbx_seq_one_letter_code
_entity_poly.pdbx_strand_id
1 'polypeptide(L)'
;MFYSDQKYHPTPCHFMLSLLKDRGILRRIYTQNIDGLERDAGLEPPLLVEGHGTSRECACFHCGQEFRSDLPQRSVDSRTVPFCPSCGGPIKPKIVFFHEHLPSVLYSCFREDMPVADLLIVIGSSLRVYPIG
;
A
#
# COMPACT_ATOMS: atom_id res chain seq x y z
N MET A 1 5.56 -13.62 0.97
CA MET A 1 6.28 -13.25 2.20
C MET A 1 5.53 -12.05 2.77
N PHE A 2 4.69 -12.30 3.76
CA PHE A 2 3.87 -11.31 4.47
C PHE A 2 4.58 -11.04 5.79
N TYR A 3 4.89 -9.77 6.06
CA TYR A 3 5.98 -9.40 6.96
C TYR A 3 5.53 -9.38 8.43
N SER A 4 5.83 -10.46 9.18
CA SER A 4 5.71 -10.47 10.64
C SER A 4 7.04 -10.22 11.37
N ASP A 5 8.18 -10.20 10.68
CA ASP A 5 9.49 -10.01 11.30
C ASP A 5 10.32 -8.97 10.53
N GLN A 6 10.88 -7.97 11.25
CA GLN A 6 11.72 -6.83 10.83
C GLN A 6 12.95 -7.23 9.98
N LYS A 7 12.76 -7.83 8.81
CA LYS A 7 13.86 -8.24 7.92
C LYS A 7 14.21 -7.16 6.89
N TYR A 8 13.29 -6.24 6.62
CA TYR A 8 13.45 -5.21 5.60
C TYR A 8 13.34 -3.83 6.23
N HIS A 9 14.16 -2.91 5.74
CA HIS A 9 14.25 -1.54 6.23
C HIS A 9 14.03 -0.57 5.08
N PRO A 10 13.45 0.61 5.36
CA PRO A 10 13.34 1.67 4.36
C PRO A 10 14.70 2.04 3.79
N THR A 11 14.74 2.29 2.49
CA THR A 11 15.97 2.71 1.80
C THR A 11 16.24 4.20 1.98
N PRO A 12 17.43 4.71 1.62
CA PRO A 12 17.69 6.16 1.59
C PRO A 12 16.67 6.96 0.76
N CYS A 13 16.08 6.36 -0.28
CA CYS A 13 15.01 6.99 -1.05
C CYS A 13 13.75 7.23 -0.21
N HIS A 14 13.38 6.29 0.66
CA HIS A 14 12.23 6.47 1.55
C HIS A 14 12.50 7.59 2.56
N PHE A 15 13.69 7.62 3.16
CA PHE A 15 14.08 8.69 4.07
C PHE A 15 14.22 10.06 3.39
N MET A 16 14.61 10.11 2.12
CA MET A 16 14.56 11.34 1.33
C MET A 16 13.14 11.89 1.25
N LEU A 17 12.13 11.03 1.03
CA LEU A 17 10.72 11.46 1.04
C LEU A 17 10.31 11.97 2.44
N SER A 18 10.74 11.31 3.51
CA SER A 18 10.51 11.79 4.89
C SER A 18 11.14 13.17 5.13
N LEU A 19 12.32 13.43 4.60
CA LEU A 19 12.94 14.76 4.64
C LEU A 19 12.12 15.81 3.87
N LEU A 20 11.59 15.48 2.69
CA LEU A 20 10.72 16.39 1.93
C LEU A 20 9.42 16.71 2.70
N LYS A 21 8.85 15.72 3.39
CA LYS A 21 7.72 15.90 4.30
C LYS A 21 8.09 16.85 5.43
N ASP A 22 9.20 16.60 6.12
CA ASP A 22 9.63 17.40 7.28
C ASP A 22 9.98 18.85 6.89
N ARG A 23 10.35 19.08 5.62
CA ARG A 23 10.56 20.43 5.05
C ARG A 23 9.27 21.09 4.57
N GLY A 24 8.13 20.42 4.64
CA GLY A 24 6.82 20.97 4.23
C GLY A 24 6.63 21.14 2.73
N ILE A 25 7.47 20.48 1.91
CA ILE A 25 7.42 20.60 0.43
C ILE A 25 6.87 19.35 -0.25
N LEU A 26 6.60 18.28 0.50
CA LEU A 26 6.00 17.06 -0.03
C LEU A 26 4.47 17.16 0.00
N ARG A 27 3.84 17.20 -1.18
CA ARG A 27 2.38 17.23 -1.31
C ARG A 27 1.74 15.86 -1.14
N ARG A 28 2.27 14.85 -1.84
CA ARG A 28 1.75 13.47 -1.84
C ARG A 28 2.81 12.49 -2.28
N ILE A 29 2.68 11.25 -1.82
CA ILE A 29 3.40 10.09 -2.33
C ILE A 29 2.37 9.12 -2.93
N TYR A 30 2.55 8.77 -4.20
CA TYR A 30 1.81 7.70 -4.85
C TYR A 30 2.76 6.51 -4.99
N THR A 31 2.50 5.42 -4.27
CA THR A 31 3.33 4.21 -4.35
C THR A 31 2.58 3.07 -5.03
N GLN A 32 3.31 2.33 -5.87
CA GLN A 32 2.87 1.04 -6.43
C GLN A 32 3.28 -0.13 -5.53
N ASN A 33 4.16 0.13 -4.55
CA ASN A 33 4.66 -0.89 -3.65
C ASN A 33 3.59 -1.28 -2.64
N ILE A 34 3.68 -2.51 -2.16
CA ILE A 34 2.77 -3.08 -1.15
C ILE A 34 3.50 -3.47 0.14
N ASP A 35 4.84 -3.30 0.17
CA ASP A 35 5.71 -3.74 1.26
C ASP A 35 5.55 -2.90 2.54
N GLY A 36 5.06 -1.66 2.39
CA GLY A 36 4.78 -0.75 3.49
C GLY A 36 6.04 -0.14 4.10
N LEU A 37 7.15 -0.06 3.35
CA LEU A 37 8.38 0.59 3.79
C LEU A 37 8.25 2.12 3.85
N GLU A 38 7.32 2.71 3.10
CA GLU A 38 6.99 4.14 3.23
C GLU A 38 6.46 4.45 4.64
N ARG A 39 5.58 3.59 5.17
CA ARG A 39 5.05 3.71 6.53
C ARG A 39 6.13 3.53 7.59
N ASP A 40 7.03 2.56 7.41
CA ASP A 40 8.19 2.40 8.28
C ASP A 40 9.14 3.61 8.27
N ALA A 41 9.16 4.39 7.18
CA ALA A 41 9.87 5.66 7.10
C ALA A 41 9.11 6.85 7.71
N GLY A 42 7.94 6.60 8.32
CA GLY A 42 7.08 7.61 8.94
C GLY A 42 6.20 8.38 7.95
N LEU A 43 5.91 7.80 6.78
CA LEU A 43 5.03 8.37 5.75
C LEU A 43 3.69 7.65 5.83
N GLU A 44 2.67 8.31 6.35
CA GLU A 44 1.34 7.73 6.59
C GLU A 44 0.27 8.43 5.73
N PRO A 45 -0.90 7.78 5.50
CA PRO A 45 -2.08 8.47 5.00
C PRO A 45 -2.42 9.70 5.87
N PRO A 46 -2.91 10.82 5.30
CA PRO A 46 -3.30 10.99 3.89
C PRO A 46 -2.15 11.38 2.95
N LEU A 47 -0.91 11.57 3.44
CA LEU A 47 0.24 11.93 2.60
C LEU A 47 0.61 10.79 1.64
N LEU A 48 0.49 9.55 2.11
CA LEU A 48 0.75 8.34 1.36
C LEU A 48 -0.55 7.80 0.72
N VAL A 49 -0.49 7.57 -0.59
CA VAL A 49 -1.51 6.87 -1.39
C VAL A 49 -0.91 5.55 -1.87
N GLU A 50 -1.33 4.46 -1.25
CA GLU A 50 -0.95 3.09 -1.62
C GLU A 50 -1.82 2.63 -2.79
N GLY A 51 -1.38 2.92 -4.02
CA GLY A 51 -2.17 2.71 -5.23
C GLY A 51 -2.53 1.25 -5.48
N HIS A 52 -1.64 0.31 -5.14
CA HIS A 52 -1.90 -1.13 -5.20
C HIS A 52 -2.28 -1.72 -3.83
N GLY A 53 -2.72 -0.88 -2.89
CA GLY A 53 -3.05 -1.29 -1.54
C GLY A 53 -1.81 -1.67 -0.71
N THR A 54 -2.02 -2.41 0.37
CA THR A 54 -0.99 -2.65 1.37
C THR A 54 -0.99 -4.09 1.87
N SER A 55 0.20 -4.64 2.11
CA SER A 55 0.35 -5.95 2.75
C SER A 55 0.26 -5.89 4.29
N ARG A 56 0.21 -4.68 4.86
CA ARG A 56 0.13 -4.44 6.31
C ARG A 56 -1.24 -4.67 6.91
N GLU A 57 -2.26 -4.81 6.07
CA GLU A 57 -3.65 -5.00 6.48
C GLU A 57 -4.25 -6.18 5.73
N CYS A 58 -5.24 -6.83 6.31
CA CYS A 58 -5.98 -7.90 5.64
C CYS A 58 -7.47 -7.85 5.99
N ALA A 59 -8.29 -8.33 5.06
CA ALA A 59 -9.73 -8.34 5.21
C ALA A 59 -10.34 -9.55 4.48
N CYS A 60 -11.56 -9.92 4.86
CA CYS A 60 -12.35 -10.84 4.07
C CYS A 60 -12.69 -10.23 2.71
N PHE A 61 -12.47 -10.99 1.65
CA PHE A 61 -12.76 -10.56 0.29
C PHE A 61 -14.26 -10.30 0.04
N HIS A 62 -15.15 -11.04 0.71
CA HIS A 62 -16.59 -10.93 0.48
C HIS A 62 -17.26 -9.84 1.33
N CYS A 63 -17.02 -9.85 2.64
CA CYS A 63 -17.73 -8.94 3.55
C CYS A 63 -16.90 -7.73 4.02
N GLY A 64 -15.61 -7.66 3.65
CA GLY A 64 -14.73 -6.56 4.03
C GLY A 64 -14.32 -6.53 5.51
N GLN A 65 -14.76 -7.50 6.32
CA GLN A 65 -14.38 -7.58 7.74
C GLN A 65 -12.85 -7.66 7.86
N GLU A 66 -12.29 -6.80 8.71
CA GLU A 66 -10.85 -6.76 8.95
C GLU A 66 -10.40 -7.84 9.93
N PHE A 67 -9.16 -8.30 9.73
CA PHE A 67 -8.53 -9.33 10.56
C PHE A 67 -7.10 -8.92 10.91
N ARG A 68 -6.49 -9.66 11.83
CA ARG A 68 -5.08 -9.47 12.19
C ARG A 68 -4.19 -9.57 10.96
N SER A 69 -3.32 -8.58 10.77
CA SER A 69 -2.44 -8.46 9.61
C SER A 69 -1.46 -9.62 9.43
N ASP A 70 -1.14 -10.36 10.50
CA ASP A 70 -0.24 -11.52 10.45
C ASP A 70 -0.93 -12.82 9.97
N LEU A 71 -2.25 -12.80 9.79
CA LEU A 71 -3.04 -13.97 9.45
C LEU A 71 -2.72 -14.56 8.05
N PRO A 72 -2.55 -13.75 6.99
CA PRO A 72 -2.04 -14.24 5.71
C PRO A 72 -0.65 -14.89 5.82
N GLN A 73 0.27 -14.33 6.62
CA GLN A 73 1.60 -14.91 6.81
C GLN A 73 1.54 -16.28 7.47
N ARG A 74 0.83 -16.37 8.60
CA ARG A 74 0.60 -17.63 9.32
C ARG A 74 -0.02 -18.70 8.44
N SER A 75 -0.91 -18.30 7.53
CA SER A 75 -1.55 -19.22 6.58
C SER A 75 -0.55 -19.77 5.56
N VAL A 76 0.37 -18.93 5.06
CA VAL A 76 1.49 -19.39 4.22
C VAL A 76 2.40 -20.35 4.97
N ASP A 77 2.80 -20.02 6.20
CA ASP A 77 3.73 -20.83 7.00
C ASP A 77 3.15 -22.20 7.36
N SER A 78 1.85 -22.24 7.62
CA SER A 78 1.11 -23.48 7.91
C SER A 78 0.58 -24.20 6.67
N ARG A 79 0.75 -23.65 5.47
CA ARG A 79 0.19 -24.15 4.20
C ARG A 79 -1.33 -24.33 4.24
N THR A 80 -2.02 -23.37 4.85
CA THR A 80 -3.49 -23.33 4.94
C THR A 80 -4.06 -22.11 4.22
N VAL A 81 -5.39 -22.11 4.02
CA VAL A 81 -6.13 -20.96 3.48
C VAL A 81 -7.00 -20.38 4.60
N PRO A 82 -6.92 -19.07 4.87
CA PRO A 82 -7.74 -18.46 5.88
C PRO A 82 -9.13 -18.10 5.35
N PHE A 83 -10.16 -18.47 6.11
CA PHE A 83 -11.56 -18.17 5.78
C PHE A 83 -12.21 -17.33 6.88
N CYS A 84 -13.09 -16.43 6.46
CA CYS A 84 -13.87 -15.58 7.34
C CYS A 84 -14.88 -16.44 8.13
N PRO A 85 -14.90 -16.37 9.47
CA PRO A 85 -15.86 -17.13 10.28
C PRO A 85 -17.30 -16.65 10.08
N SER A 86 -17.50 -15.41 9.62
CA SER A 86 -18.82 -14.79 9.49
C SER A 86 -19.52 -15.14 8.17
N CYS A 87 -18.78 -15.28 7.06
CA CYS A 87 -19.38 -15.49 5.73
C CYS A 87 -18.71 -16.60 4.90
N GLY A 88 -17.68 -17.26 5.41
CA GLY A 88 -16.93 -18.30 4.69
C GLY A 88 -16.06 -17.80 3.55
N GLY A 89 -16.01 -16.48 3.28
CA GLY A 89 -15.17 -15.91 2.22
C GLY A 89 -13.67 -15.94 2.56
N PRO A 90 -12.77 -16.01 1.56
CA PRO A 90 -11.34 -16.02 1.80
C PRO A 90 -10.86 -14.70 2.42
N ILE A 91 -9.90 -14.77 3.32
CA ILE A 91 -9.22 -13.59 3.88
C ILE A 91 -7.95 -13.34 3.07
N LYS A 92 -7.76 -12.12 2.58
CA LYS A 92 -6.57 -11.74 1.82
C LYS A 92 -5.96 -10.44 2.36
N PRO A 93 -4.65 -10.19 2.15
CA PRO A 93 -4.08 -8.87 2.34
C PRO A 93 -4.84 -7.82 1.51
N LYS A 94 -4.91 -6.58 1.99
CA LYS A 94 -5.53 -5.45 1.27
C LYS A 94 -4.66 -4.94 0.13
N ILE A 95 -4.09 -5.85 -0.65
CA ILE A 95 -3.40 -5.55 -1.90
C ILE A 95 -4.40 -5.68 -3.06
N VAL A 96 -4.13 -4.94 -4.13
CA VAL A 96 -4.88 -5.01 -5.38
C VAL A 96 -4.24 -6.09 -6.26
N PHE A 97 -5.02 -7.12 -6.59
CA PHE A 97 -4.67 -8.14 -7.56
C PHE A 97 -5.01 -7.68 -8.99
N PHE A 98 -4.45 -8.34 -9.99
CA PHE A 98 -4.90 -8.14 -11.36
C PHE A 98 -6.42 -8.35 -11.47
N HIS A 99 -7.06 -7.48 -12.24
CA HIS A 99 -8.52 -7.42 -12.42
C HIS A 99 -9.32 -6.89 -11.22
N GLU A 100 -8.67 -6.49 -10.12
CA GLU A 100 -9.33 -5.71 -9.06
C GLU A 100 -9.27 -4.20 -9.37
N HIS A 101 -10.25 -3.46 -8.87
CA HIS A 101 -10.25 -2.01 -8.97
C HIS A 101 -9.22 -1.39 -8.02
N LEU A 102 -8.51 -0.36 -8.50
CA LEU A 102 -7.68 0.46 -7.62
C LEU A 102 -8.54 1.22 -6.59
N PRO A 103 -7.95 1.59 -5.44
CA PRO A 103 -8.62 2.41 -4.44
C PRO A 103 -9.11 3.74 -5.04
N SER A 104 -10.36 4.11 -4.76
CA SER A 104 -10.94 5.37 -5.23
C SER A 104 -10.16 6.60 -4.78
N VAL A 105 -9.52 6.52 -3.61
CA VAL A 105 -8.65 7.57 -3.04
C VAL A 105 -7.50 7.95 -3.98
N LEU A 106 -7.00 7.00 -4.79
CA LEU A 106 -5.97 7.28 -5.78
C LEU A 106 -6.45 8.31 -6.81
N TYR A 107 -7.63 8.09 -7.37
CA TYR A 107 -8.18 8.99 -8.39
C TYR A 107 -8.59 10.34 -7.83
N SER A 108 -9.17 10.37 -6.62
CA SER A 108 -9.57 11.63 -5.99
C SER A 108 -8.35 12.48 -5.62
N CYS A 109 -7.35 11.89 -4.97
CA CYS A 109 -6.12 12.61 -4.64
C CYS A 109 -5.38 13.06 -5.90
N PHE A 110 -5.29 12.21 -6.93
CA PHE A 110 -4.58 12.57 -8.16
C PHE A 110 -5.22 13.78 -8.85
N ARG A 111 -6.56 13.80 -8.93
CA ARG A 111 -7.30 14.94 -9.48
C ARG A 111 -7.10 16.23 -8.69
N GLU A 112 -6.94 16.15 -7.38
CA GLU A 112 -6.72 17.30 -6.51
C GLU A 112 -5.28 17.81 -6.54
N ASP A 113 -4.31 16.89 -6.60
CA ASP A 113 -2.89 17.22 -6.46
C ASP A 113 -2.25 17.65 -7.78
N MET A 114 -2.62 17.01 -8.90
CA MET A 114 -1.95 17.26 -10.18
C MET A 114 -2.02 18.71 -10.67
N PRO A 115 -3.16 19.44 -10.55
CA PRO A 115 -3.25 20.83 -11.02
C PRO A 115 -2.39 21.83 -10.22
N VAL A 116 -1.97 21.48 -9.01
CA VAL A 116 -1.25 22.37 -8.08
C VAL A 116 0.18 21.90 -7.80
N ALA A 117 0.62 20.82 -8.44
CA ALA A 117 1.96 20.29 -8.25
C ALA A 117 2.99 21.11 -9.04
N ASP A 118 3.97 21.67 -8.34
CA ASP A 118 5.10 22.39 -8.96
C ASP A 118 6.15 21.44 -9.57
N LEU A 119 6.24 20.22 -9.05
CA LEU A 119 7.23 19.21 -9.45
C LEU A 119 6.68 17.79 -9.27
N LEU A 120 6.81 16.96 -10.31
CA LEU A 120 6.58 15.52 -10.24
C LEU A 120 7.92 14.78 -10.24
N ILE A 121 8.18 14.02 -9.18
CA ILE A 121 9.36 13.16 -9.08
C ILE A 121 8.93 11.70 -9.27
N VAL A 122 9.42 11.06 -10.34
CA VAL A 122 9.18 9.63 -10.62
C VAL A 122 10.44 8.84 -10.28
N ILE A 123 10.33 7.89 -9.36
CA ILE A 123 11.47 7.11 -8.86
C ILE A 123 11.10 5.62 -8.88
N GLY A 124 12.01 4.77 -9.40
CA GLY A 124 11.90 3.32 -9.23
C GLY A 124 10.71 2.66 -9.95
N SER A 125 10.13 3.31 -10.97
CA SER A 125 9.02 2.77 -11.76
C SER A 125 9.34 2.80 -13.25
N SER A 126 8.88 1.77 -13.97
CA SER A 126 8.92 1.74 -15.44
C SER A 126 7.68 2.36 -16.10
N LEU A 127 6.66 2.71 -15.30
CA LEU A 127 5.37 3.28 -15.76
C LEU A 127 4.66 2.43 -16.82
N ARG A 128 4.73 1.10 -16.71
CA ARG A 128 4.16 0.16 -17.69
C ARG A 128 2.80 -0.41 -17.31
N VAL A 129 2.32 -0.18 -16.09
CA VAL A 129 1.13 -0.86 -15.54
C VAL A 129 -0.01 0.15 -15.42
N TYR A 130 -0.93 0.15 -16.38
CA TYR A 130 -2.12 1.01 -16.30
C TYR A 130 -3.05 0.56 -15.15
N PRO A 131 -3.65 1.50 -14.39
CA PRO A 131 -3.64 2.95 -14.57
C PRO A 131 -2.49 3.70 -13.87
N ILE A 132 -1.48 3.01 -13.32
CA ILE A 132 -0.25 3.65 -12.83
C ILE A 132 0.85 3.58 -13.91
N GLY A 133 0.57 4.30 -15.00
CA GLY A 133 1.48 4.70 -16.07
C GLY A 133 1.24 6.16 -16.44
#